data_AF-A0A1T4TM14-F1
#
_entry.id   AF-A0A1T4TM14-F1
#
_cell.length_a   1.000
_cell.length_b   1.000
_cell.length_c   1.000
_cell.angle_alpha   90.00
_cell.angle_beta   90.00
_cell.angle_gamma   90.00
#
_symmetry.space_group_name_H-M   'P 1'
#
loop_
_entity.id
_entity.type
_entity.pdbx_description
1 polymer ?
#
loop_
_entity_poly.entity_id
_entity_poly.type
_entity_poly.pdbx_seq_one_letter_code
_entity_poly.pdbx_strand_id
1 'polypeptide(L)'
;MKKLCIPVLAIILMACGQQSKPAQEEKHDSTAAAPETVEPVDERSFVGHMAASDLKEIRLGELAAQKAKNERVKKFGADIVKERTASTLQLQEIARQEGAALAPELSRDDQDEIALLRDRDNMDRAYIKRMVQEQKRTVRRLQQYTNAKDTAISAYVKRTLPVASARYDEAIQILEDMRKQMNNRDISHD
;
A
#
# COMPACT_ATOMS: atom_id res chain seq x y z
N MET A 1 -35.62 53.21 -24.02
CA MET A 1 -34.24 53.70 -24.25
C MET A 1 -33.60 52.83 -25.34
N LYS A 2 -33.01 53.48 -26.33
CA LYS A 2 -32.46 52.91 -27.57
C LYS A 2 -31.23 52.04 -27.28
N LYS A 3 -31.03 50.92 -27.98
CA LYS A 3 -29.92 50.68 -28.93
C LYS A 3 -30.23 49.46 -29.83
N LEU A 4 -29.76 49.58 -31.06
CA LEU A 4 -30.02 48.86 -32.31
C LEU A 4 -28.64 48.50 -32.91
N CYS A 5 -28.49 47.31 -33.51
CA CYS A 5 -27.46 46.86 -34.50
C CYS A 5 -27.63 45.32 -34.65
N ILE A 6 -28.45 44.72 -35.53
CA ILE A 6 -28.35 44.42 -37.00
C ILE A 6 -27.03 43.71 -37.44
N PRO A 7 -26.98 42.90 -38.53
CA PRO A 7 -27.17 41.43 -38.64
C PRO A 7 -26.03 40.76 -39.48
N VAL A 8 -26.34 39.69 -40.24
CA VAL A 8 -25.62 39.05 -41.38
C VAL A 8 -24.84 37.78 -40.98
N LEU A 9 -25.28 36.53 -41.26
CA LEU A 9 -25.61 35.83 -42.53
C LEU A 9 -24.40 35.59 -43.45
N ALA A 10 -23.82 34.38 -43.44
CA ALA A 10 -23.36 33.69 -44.66
C ALA A 10 -22.85 32.27 -44.34
N ILE A 11 -23.53 31.28 -44.93
CA ILE A 11 -23.12 29.88 -45.06
C ILE A 11 -22.29 29.78 -46.35
N ILE A 12 -21.11 29.14 -46.31
CA ILE A 12 -20.44 28.63 -47.51
C ILE A 12 -19.81 27.25 -47.19
N LEU A 13 -20.30 26.22 -47.89
CA LEU A 13 -19.68 24.91 -48.08
C LEU A 13 -18.58 25.02 -49.14
N MET A 14 -17.41 24.41 -48.93
CA MET A 14 -16.57 23.93 -50.04
C MET A 14 -15.58 22.85 -49.60
N ALA A 15 -15.56 21.79 -50.42
CA ALA A 15 -14.73 20.59 -50.33
C ALA A 15 -13.32 20.79 -50.92
N CYS A 16 -12.46 19.80 -50.66
CA CYS A 16 -11.15 19.41 -51.23
C CYS A 16 -10.12 19.24 -50.09
N GLY A 17 -9.36 18.17 -49.93
CA GLY A 17 -9.15 16.97 -50.73
C GLY A 17 -8.23 16.01 -49.95
N GLN A 18 -8.27 14.72 -50.28
CA GLN A 18 -7.32 13.72 -49.82
C GLN A 18 -5.94 14.00 -50.40
N GLN A 19 -4.91 13.95 -49.55
CA GLN A 19 -3.52 13.97 -50.00
C GLN A 19 -2.76 12.83 -49.32
N SER A 20 -2.61 11.75 -50.08
CA SER A 20 -1.71 10.64 -49.84
C SER A 20 -0.27 11.02 -50.15
N LYS A 21 0.68 10.72 -49.26
CA LYS A 21 2.11 10.53 -49.57
C LYS A 21 2.84 9.80 -48.42
N PRO A 22 4.01 9.19 -48.66
CA PRO A 22 4.19 7.75 -48.74
C PRO A 22 4.96 7.17 -47.55
N ALA A 23 4.98 5.83 -47.49
CA ALA A 23 5.83 5.05 -46.63
C ALA A 23 7.31 5.46 -46.76
N GLN A 24 7.93 5.84 -45.64
CA GLN A 24 9.35 5.63 -45.42
C GLN A 24 9.51 4.43 -44.50
N GLU A 25 10.03 3.37 -45.09
CA GLU A 25 10.62 2.23 -44.43
C GLU A 25 12.04 2.66 -44.00
N GLU A 26 12.18 3.06 -42.73
CA GLU A 26 13.49 3.21 -42.10
C GLU A 26 13.67 2.01 -41.16
N LYS A 27 14.53 1.10 -41.61
CA LYS A 27 15.19 0.07 -40.81
C LYS A 27 15.58 0.62 -39.44
N HIS A 28 15.13 -0.04 -38.36
CA HIS A 28 15.87 0.03 -37.10
C HIS A 28 16.10 -1.38 -36.57
N ASP A 29 17.32 -1.84 -36.81
CA ASP A 29 17.94 -3.02 -36.23
C ASP A 29 18.43 -2.67 -34.81
N SER A 30 18.03 -3.51 -33.86
CA SER A 30 18.65 -3.83 -32.56
C SER A 30 19.11 -2.74 -31.59
N THR A 31 18.54 -2.86 -30.38
CA THR A 31 19.22 -2.77 -29.09
C THR A 31 19.69 -1.39 -28.64
N ALA A 32 18.83 -0.75 -27.85
CA ALA A 32 19.24 -0.20 -26.56
C ALA A 32 18.03 -0.27 -25.62
N ALA A 33 18.11 -1.16 -24.62
CA ALA A 33 17.28 -1.01 -23.45
C ALA A 33 17.61 0.36 -22.85
N ALA A 34 16.71 1.32 -23.04
CA ALA A 34 16.75 2.56 -22.30
C ALA A 34 16.77 2.18 -20.81
N PRO A 35 17.61 2.82 -19.96
CA PRO A 35 17.46 2.64 -18.54
C PRO A 35 16.02 3.05 -18.23
N GLU A 36 15.25 2.14 -17.62
CA GLU A 36 14.03 2.53 -16.94
C GLU A 36 14.45 3.65 -15.99
N THR A 37 14.15 4.89 -16.36
CA THR A 37 14.25 6.01 -15.47
C THR A 37 13.32 5.65 -14.33
N VAL A 38 13.91 5.17 -13.23
CA VAL A 38 13.20 5.02 -11.97
C VAL A 38 12.66 6.41 -11.67
N GLU A 39 11.36 6.58 -11.92
CA GLU A 39 10.63 7.78 -11.52
C GLU A 39 11.08 8.12 -10.09
N PRO A 40 11.54 9.36 -9.83
CA PRO A 40 12.06 9.72 -8.53
C PRO A 40 11.01 9.35 -7.49
N VAL A 41 11.38 8.41 -6.62
CA VAL A 41 10.50 7.94 -5.56
C VAL A 41 10.15 9.14 -4.70
N ASP A 42 8.87 9.53 -4.66
CA ASP A 42 8.45 10.68 -3.87
C ASP A 42 8.60 10.35 -2.37
N GLU A 43 9.70 10.82 -1.80
CA GLU A 43 10.06 10.73 -0.39
C GLU A 43 9.04 11.46 0.50
N ARG A 44 8.37 12.51 0.01
CA ARG A 44 7.31 13.20 0.79
C ARG A 44 6.08 12.32 1.00
N SER A 45 5.74 11.50 0.01
CA SER A 45 4.63 10.54 0.13
C SER A 45 4.95 9.36 1.04
N PHE A 46 6.24 9.06 1.29
CA PHE A 46 6.67 7.91 2.08
C PHE A 46 6.12 7.97 3.50
N VAL A 47 6.33 9.10 4.17
CA VAL A 47 6.02 9.28 5.58
C VAL A 47 4.51 9.16 5.82
N GLY A 48 3.70 9.79 4.97
CA GLY A 48 2.24 9.69 5.01
C GLY A 48 1.74 8.27 4.75
N HIS A 49 2.27 7.58 3.73
CA HIS A 49 1.88 6.19 3.43
C HIS A 49 2.26 5.21 4.53
N MET A 50 3.46 5.35 5.11
CA MET A 50 3.90 4.50 6.22
C MET A 50 3.04 4.72 7.46
N ALA A 51 2.70 5.98 7.78
CA ALA A 51 1.86 6.29 8.94
C ALA A 51 0.44 5.76 8.78
N ALA A 52 -0.14 5.85 7.57
CA ALA A 52 -1.44 5.26 7.28
C ALA A 52 -1.41 3.72 7.42
N SER A 53 -0.33 3.08 6.96
CA SER A 53 -0.12 1.64 7.13
C SER A 53 0.00 1.26 8.61
N ASP A 54 0.77 2.02 9.39
CA ASP A 54 0.92 1.79 10.83
C ASP A 54 -0.43 1.92 11.55
N LEU A 55 -1.22 2.95 11.26
CA LEU A 55 -2.53 3.14 11.87
C LEU A 55 -3.47 1.95 11.58
N LYS A 56 -3.49 1.47 10.33
CA LYS A 56 -4.28 0.30 9.96
C LYS A 56 -3.83 -0.95 10.71
N GLU A 57 -2.53 -1.21 10.73
CA GLU A 57 -1.96 -2.37 11.40
C GLU A 57 -2.15 -2.31 12.92
N ILE A 58 -2.16 -1.13 13.53
CA ILE A 58 -2.55 -0.94 14.95
C ILE A 58 -3.99 -1.41 15.16
N ARG A 59 -4.94 -0.95 14.35
CA ARG A 59 -6.36 -1.37 14.52
C ARG A 59 -6.58 -2.84 14.28
N LEU A 60 -5.89 -3.42 13.30
CA LEU A 60 -5.89 -4.86 13.07
C LEU A 60 -5.28 -5.61 14.28
N GLY A 61 -4.14 -5.14 14.80
CA GLY A 61 -3.48 -5.72 15.95
C GLY A 61 -4.32 -5.67 17.22
N GLU A 62 -5.01 -4.55 17.48
CA GLU A 62 -5.98 -4.39 18.58
C GLU A 62 -7.12 -5.41 18.45
N LEU A 63 -7.67 -5.57 17.25
CA LEU A 63 -8.71 -6.55 16.96
C LEU A 63 -8.24 -7.97 17.30
N ALA A 64 -7.05 -8.38 16.86
CA ALA A 64 -6.51 -9.71 17.17
C ALA A 64 -6.19 -9.89 18.66
N ALA A 65 -5.58 -8.90 19.31
CA ALA A 65 -5.29 -8.96 20.73
C ALA A 65 -6.56 -9.14 21.59
N GLN A 66 -7.68 -8.57 21.16
CA GLN A 66 -8.95 -8.64 21.88
C GLN A 66 -9.80 -9.88 21.55
N LYS A 67 -9.85 -10.28 20.27
CA LYS A 67 -10.82 -11.27 19.79
C LYS A 67 -10.24 -12.61 19.34
N ALA A 68 -8.93 -12.70 19.09
CA ALA A 68 -8.37 -13.94 18.59
C ALA A 68 -8.49 -15.07 19.63
N LYS A 69 -8.83 -16.27 19.15
CA LYS A 69 -8.93 -17.48 19.98
C LYS A 69 -7.60 -18.23 20.05
N ASN A 70 -6.79 -18.13 19.01
CA ASN A 70 -5.46 -18.70 18.90
C ASN A 70 -4.44 -17.79 19.59
N GLU A 71 -3.73 -18.34 20.57
CA GLU A 71 -2.77 -17.57 21.38
C GLU A 71 -1.62 -16.98 20.57
N ARG A 72 -1.17 -17.65 19.49
CA ARG A 72 -0.14 -17.08 18.61
C ARG A 72 -0.67 -15.89 17.82
N VAL A 73 -1.92 -15.95 17.36
CA VAL A 73 -2.55 -14.81 16.66
C VAL A 73 -2.77 -13.64 17.61
N LYS A 74 -3.21 -13.91 18.85
CA LYS A 74 -3.38 -12.89 19.90
C LYS A 74 -2.05 -12.19 20.21
N LYS A 75 -0.99 -12.99 20.44
CA LYS A 75 0.36 -12.47 20.67
C LYS A 75 0.87 -11.66 19.48
N PHE A 76 0.70 -12.16 18.27
CA PHE A 76 1.10 -11.46 17.05
C PHE A 76 0.42 -10.09 16.95
N GLY A 77 -0.89 -10.01 17.22
CA GLY A 77 -1.62 -8.74 17.26
C GLY A 77 -1.08 -7.75 18.28
N ALA A 78 -0.81 -8.20 19.51
CA ALA A 78 -0.24 -7.35 20.56
C ALA A 78 1.17 -6.82 20.20
N ASP A 79 2.00 -7.67 19.61
CA ASP A 79 3.34 -7.29 19.16
C ASP A 79 3.28 -6.24 18.04
N ILE A 80 2.38 -6.40 17.07
CA ILE A 80 2.14 -5.42 15.98
C ILE A 80 1.71 -4.06 16.56
N VAL A 81 0.77 -4.02 17.52
CA VAL A 81 0.36 -2.75 18.16
C VAL A 81 1.56 -2.03 18.76
N LYS A 82 2.40 -2.74 19.52
CA LYS A 82 3.59 -2.18 20.15
C LYS A 82 4.56 -1.60 19.12
N GLU A 83 4.87 -2.38 18.10
CA GLU A 83 5.85 -2.01 17.07
C GLU A 83 5.36 -0.85 16.21
N ARG A 84 4.11 -0.89 15.74
CA ARG A 84 3.53 0.14 14.88
C ARG A 84 3.27 1.44 15.63
N THR A 85 2.98 1.38 16.93
CA THR A 85 2.91 2.58 17.78
C THR A 85 4.29 3.25 17.88
N ALA A 86 5.35 2.48 18.14
CA ALA A 86 6.71 3.02 18.20
C ALA A 86 7.18 3.57 16.84
N SER A 87 6.78 2.92 15.75
CA SER A 87 7.02 3.34 14.36
C SER A 87 6.30 4.66 14.03
N THR A 88 5.02 4.78 14.41
CA THR A 88 4.22 6.01 14.20
C THR A 88 4.84 7.21 14.90
N LEU A 89 5.34 7.05 16.14
CA LEU A 89 6.03 8.13 16.86
C LEU A 89 7.29 8.63 16.12
N GLN A 90 8.01 7.73 15.45
CA GLN A 90 9.18 8.11 14.65
C GLN A 90 8.76 8.85 13.38
N LEU A 91 7.72 8.37 12.70
CA LEU A 91 7.18 9.02 11.50
C LEU A 91 6.62 10.40 11.81
N GLN A 92 6.02 10.61 12.99
CA GLN A 92 5.59 11.92 13.46
C GLN A 92 6.76 12.91 13.59
N GLU A 93 7.90 12.47 14.12
CA GLU A 93 9.06 13.33 14.23
C GLU A 93 9.66 13.66 12.85
N ILE A 94 9.74 12.67 11.94
CA ILE A 94 10.19 12.90 10.55
C ILE A 94 9.25 13.88 9.85
N ALA A 95 7.93 13.67 9.95
CA ALA A 95 6.92 14.54 9.36
C ALA A 95 7.04 15.98 9.84
N ARG A 96 7.30 16.18 11.15
CA ARG A 96 7.51 17.51 11.75
C ARG A 96 8.76 18.20 11.20
N GLN A 97 9.84 17.45 10.95
CA GLN A 97 11.09 17.99 10.41
C GLN A 97 10.96 18.37 8.92
N GLU A 98 10.20 17.58 8.16
CA GLU A 98 10.02 17.76 6.71
C GLU A 98 8.83 18.63 6.31
N GLY A 99 7.96 18.99 7.27
CA GLY A 99 6.71 19.69 7.01
C GLY A 99 5.66 18.83 6.29
N ALA A 100 5.73 17.50 6.45
CA ALA A 100 4.79 16.56 5.87
C ALA A 100 3.52 16.42 6.72
N ALA A 101 2.38 16.19 6.06
CA ALA A 101 1.12 15.90 6.74
C ALA A 101 0.98 14.39 7.00
N LEU A 102 0.47 14.03 8.17
CA LEU A 102 0.06 12.67 8.50
C LEU A 102 -1.46 12.55 8.45
N ALA A 103 -1.96 11.45 7.90
CA ALA A 103 -3.38 11.15 7.93
C ALA A 103 -3.83 10.91 9.38
N PRO A 104 -4.82 11.64 9.90
CA PRO A 104 -5.26 11.50 11.29
C PRO A 104 -6.15 10.26 11.50
N GLU A 105 -6.73 9.71 10.44
CA GLU A 105 -7.79 8.72 10.50
C GLU A 105 -7.62 7.63 9.42
N LEU A 106 -8.25 6.49 9.67
CA LEU A 106 -8.35 5.40 8.69
C LEU A 106 -9.28 5.80 7.53
N SER A 107 -8.96 5.29 6.34
CA SER A 107 -9.89 5.34 5.22
C SER A 107 -11.18 4.54 5.52
N ARG A 108 -12.29 4.89 4.87
CA ARG A 108 -13.56 4.13 5.00
C ARG A 108 -13.37 2.66 4.63
N ASP A 109 -12.65 2.39 3.55
CA ASP A 109 -12.37 1.03 3.08
C ASP A 109 -11.61 0.23 4.15
N ASP A 110 -10.64 0.83 4.83
CA ASP A 110 -9.91 0.16 5.92
C ASP A 110 -10.80 -0.12 7.13
N GLN A 111 -11.68 0.83 7.48
CA GLN A 111 -12.65 0.66 8.58
C GLN A 111 -13.61 -0.49 8.29
N ASP A 112 -14.19 -0.52 7.08
CA ASP A 112 -15.12 -1.56 6.63
C ASP A 112 -14.45 -2.93 6.58
N GLU A 113 -13.20 -2.99 6.13
CA GLU A 113 -12.43 -4.22 6.10
C GLU A 113 -12.18 -4.78 7.51
N ILE A 114 -11.78 -3.93 8.45
CA ILE A 114 -11.56 -4.32 9.86
C ILE A 114 -12.87 -4.81 10.48
N ALA A 115 -13.99 -4.12 10.23
CA ALA A 115 -15.30 -4.53 10.70
C ALA A 115 -15.72 -5.89 10.13
N LEU A 116 -15.52 -6.11 8.83
CA LEU A 116 -15.82 -7.38 8.19
C LEU A 116 -14.96 -8.52 8.73
N LEU A 117 -13.68 -8.25 9.01
CA LEU A 117 -12.78 -9.24 9.59
C LEU A 117 -13.18 -9.64 11.01
N ARG A 118 -13.63 -8.68 11.81
CA ARG A 118 -14.08 -8.87 13.19
C ARG A 118 -15.21 -9.89 13.33
N ASP A 119 -16.08 -9.97 12.32
CA ASP A 119 -17.32 -10.74 12.37
C ASP A 119 -17.23 -12.09 11.62
N ARG A 120 -16.02 -12.51 11.19
CA ARG A 120 -15.77 -13.80 10.55
C ARG A 120 -15.78 -14.96 11.55
N ASP A 121 -16.43 -16.08 11.21
CA ASP A 121 -16.37 -17.30 12.03
C ASP A 121 -14.93 -17.86 12.16
N ASN A 122 -14.15 -17.75 11.09
CA ASN A 122 -12.74 -18.15 11.03
C ASN A 122 -11.78 -16.96 11.21
N MET A 123 -12.16 -16.00 12.06
CA MET A 123 -11.46 -14.71 12.26
C MET A 123 -9.95 -14.86 12.34
N ASP A 124 -9.41 -15.71 13.21
CA ASP A 124 -7.97 -15.88 13.39
C ASP A 124 -7.23 -16.19 12.08
N ARG A 125 -7.79 -17.09 11.26
CA ARG A 125 -7.19 -17.49 9.98
C ARG A 125 -7.34 -16.37 8.95
N ALA A 126 -8.50 -15.72 8.91
CA ALA A 126 -8.73 -14.59 8.02
C ALA A 126 -7.79 -13.42 8.36
N TYR A 127 -7.58 -13.17 9.65
CA TYR A 127 -6.72 -12.12 10.17
C TYR A 127 -5.27 -12.36 9.80
N ILE A 128 -4.73 -13.55 10.11
CA ILE A 128 -3.31 -13.80 9.82
C ILE A 128 -3.04 -13.81 8.33
N LYS A 129 -4.00 -14.30 7.51
CA LYS A 129 -3.92 -14.19 6.05
C LYS A 129 -3.87 -12.73 5.59
N ARG A 130 -4.65 -11.84 6.22
CA ARG A 130 -4.58 -10.40 5.92
C ARG A 130 -3.24 -9.81 6.35
N MET A 131 -2.75 -10.15 7.53
CA MET A 131 -1.45 -9.65 8.02
C MET A 131 -0.28 -10.09 7.14
N VAL A 132 -0.30 -11.29 6.56
CA VAL A 132 0.68 -11.68 5.53
C VAL A 132 0.68 -10.70 4.36
N GLN A 133 -0.50 -10.25 3.90
CA GLN A 133 -0.59 -9.29 2.79
C GLN A 133 -0.09 -7.90 3.17
N GLU A 134 -0.45 -7.41 4.36
CA GLU A 134 -0.01 -6.09 4.85
C GLU A 134 1.50 -6.08 5.12
N GLN A 135 2.05 -7.06 5.84
CA GLN A 135 3.50 -7.13 6.07
C GLN A 135 4.27 -7.24 4.75
N LYS A 136 3.77 -7.99 3.76
CA LYS A 136 4.39 -8.05 2.42
C LYS A 136 4.41 -6.67 1.73
N ARG A 137 3.33 -5.88 1.86
CA ARG A 137 3.27 -4.51 1.32
C ARG A 137 4.24 -3.60 2.05
N THR A 138 4.29 -3.68 3.37
CA THR A 138 5.21 -2.92 4.23
C THR A 138 6.67 -3.21 3.87
N VAL A 139 7.08 -4.48 3.77
CA VAL A 139 8.44 -4.87 3.37
C VAL A 139 8.78 -4.33 1.98
N ARG A 140 7.91 -4.50 0.98
CA ARG A 140 8.16 -3.97 -0.37
C ARG A 140 8.29 -2.46 -0.41
N ARG A 141 7.44 -1.75 0.34
CA ARG A 141 7.52 -0.29 0.45
C ARG A 141 8.86 0.10 1.05
N LEU A 142 9.27 -0.48 2.18
CA LEU A 142 10.56 -0.20 2.80
C LEU A 142 11.74 -0.50 1.85
N GLN A 143 11.67 -1.58 1.06
CA GLN A 143 12.69 -1.93 0.07
C GLN A 143 12.88 -0.83 -1.00
N GLN A 144 11.80 -0.20 -1.46
CA GLN A 144 11.87 0.90 -2.45
C GLN A 144 12.65 2.12 -1.95
N TYR A 145 12.75 2.31 -0.63
CA TYR A 145 13.40 3.47 0.00
C TYR A 145 14.74 3.13 0.68
N THR A 146 15.31 1.95 0.39
CA THR A 146 16.63 1.56 0.92
C THR A 146 17.77 2.50 0.51
N ASN A 147 17.61 3.18 -0.62
CA ASN A 147 18.55 4.17 -1.16
C ASN A 147 18.05 5.62 -1.03
N ALA A 148 17.08 5.87 -0.15
CA ALA A 148 16.54 7.22 0.10
C ALA A 148 17.65 8.23 0.39
N LYS A 149 17.52 9.44 -0.16
CA LYS A 149 18.48 10.54 0.02
C LYS A 149 18.22 11.29 1.30
N ASP A 150 16.95 11.42 1.70
CA ASP A 150 16.64 11.89 3.03
C ASP A 150 17.24 10.96 4.10
N THR A 151 18.04 11.54 4.99
CA THR A 151 18.78 10.79 6.00
C THR A 151 17.89 10.24 7.12
N ALA A 152 16.80 10.92 7.43
CA ALA A 152 15.83 10.48 8.43
C ALA A 152 14.99 9.31 7.90
N ILE A 153 14.54 9.38 6.64
CA ILE A 153 13.89 8.26 5.94
C ILE A 153 14.85 7.07 5.82
N SER A 154 16.10 7.30 5.39
CA SER A 154 17.11 6.24 5.29
C SER A 154 17.34 5.53 6.63
N ALA A 155 17.46 6.28 7.73
CA ALA A 155 17.62 5.73 9.07
C ALA A 155 16.38 4.94 9.52
N TYR A 156 15.19 5.46 9.26
CA TYR A 156 13.92 4.80 9.55
C TYR A 156 13.80 3.47 8.79
N VAL A 157 14.10 3.45 7.49
CA VAL A 157 14.04 2.23 6.66
C VAL A 157 15.01 1.18 7.17
N LYS A 158 16.26 1.56 7.46
CA LYS A 158 17.29 0.64 7.98
C LYS A 158 16.88 -0.04 9.28
N ARG A 159 16.19 0.68 10.18
CA ARG A 159 15.69 0.12 11.43
C ARG A 159 14.44 -0.73 11.26
N THR A 160 13.52 -0.31 10.39
CA THR A 160 12.17 -0.89 10.31
C THR A 160 12.12 -2.12 9.40
N LEU A 161 12.91 -2.15 8.32
CA LEU A 161 12.92 -3.25 7.37
C LEU A 161 13.17 -4.63 8.00
N PRO A 162 14.20 -4.85 8.85
CA PRO A 162 14.41 -6.16 9.46
C PRO A 162 13.25 -6.59 10.37
N VAL A 163 12.63 -5.64 11.09
CA VAL A 163 11.47 -5.92 11.96
C VAL A 163 10.25 -6.32 11.11
N ALA A 164 9.97 -5.57 10.04
CA ALA A 164 8.87 -5.87 9.13
C ALA A 164 9.06 -7.23 8.42
N SER A 165 10.28 -7.57 8.03
CA SER A 165 10.60 -8.88 7.44
C SER A 165 10.36 -10.02 8.43
N ALA A 166 10.81 -9.87 9.68
CA ALA A 166 10.57 -10.87 10.72
C ALA A 166 9.07 -11.08 10.99
N ARG A 167 8.27 -10.00 11.02
CA ARG A 167 6.81 -10.09 11.18
C ARG A 167 6.11 -10.71 9.97
N TYR A 168 6.63 -10.48 8.77
CA TYR A 168 6.13 -11.15 7.56
C TYR A 168 6.34 -12.67 7.65
N ASP A 169 7.54 -13.11 8.02
CA ASP A 169 7.88 -14.52 8.14
C ASP A 169 7.07 -15.20 9.25
N GLU A 170 6.93 -14.55 10.41
CA GLU A 170 6.10 -15.06 11.51
C GLU A 170 4.64 -15.21 11.10
N ALA A 171 4.07 -14.23 10.38
CA ALA A 171 2.70 -14.32 9.91
C ALA A 171 2.48 -15.50 8.94
N ILE A 172 3.45 -15.77 8.07
CA ILE A 172 3.44 -16.95 7.18
C ILE A 172 3.45 -18.23 8.00
N GLN A 173 4.36 -18.35 8.97
CA GLN A 173 4.49 -19.55 9.81
C GLN A 173 3.19 -19.82 10.59
N ILE A 174 2.60 -18.79 11.21
CA ILE A 174 1.31 -18.94 11.91
C ILE A 174 0.23 -19.43 10.94
N LEU A 175 0.14 -18.84 9.74
CA LEU A 175 -0.85 -19.25 8.74
C LEU A 175 -0.66 -20.71 8.29
N GLU A 176 0.59 -21.14 8.06
CA GLU A 176 0.91 -22.51 7.66
C GLU A 176 0.57 -23.53 8.74
N ASP A 177 0.92 -23.23 10.00
CA ASP A 177 0.65 -24.13 11.12
C ASP A 177 -0.85 -24.28 11.35
N MET A 178 -1.63 -23.20 11.22
CA MET A 178 -3.08 -23.27 11.27
C MET A 178 -3.66 -24.16 10.15
N ARG A 179 -3.08 -24.12 8.94
CA ARG A 179 -3.50 -25.00 7.83
C ARG A 179 -3.22 -26.47 8.13
N LYS A 180 -2.04 -26.79 8.68
CA LYS A 180 -1.69 -28.16 9.07
C LYS A 180 -2.62 -28.69 10.17
N GLN A 181 -2.93 -27.88 11.18
CA GLN A 181 -3.84 -28.26 12.26
C GLN A 181 -5.29 -28.48 11.79
N MET A 182 -5.72 -27.83 10.71
CA MET A 182 -7.02 -28.12 10.09
C MET A 182 -6.99 -29.48 9.40
N ASN A 183 -5.99 -29.70 8.53
CA ASN A 183 -5.88 -30.95 7.78
C ASN A 183 -5.77 -32.19 8.69
N ASN A 184 -5.04 -32.09 9.81
CA ASN A 184 -4.93 -33.22 10.76
C ASN A 184 -6.23 -33.51 11.52
N ARG A 185 -7.12 -32.52 11.70
CA ARG A 185 -8.41 -32.72 12.38
C ARG A 185 -9.41 -33.45 11.49
N ASP A 186 -9.35 -33.21 10.19
CA ASP A 186 -10.20 -33.88 9.20
C ASP A 186 -9.85 -35.37 9.05
N ILE A 187 -8.58 -35.76 9.28
CA ILE A 187 -8.12 -37.16 9.20
C ILE A 187 -8.46 -37.96 10.48
N SER A 188 -8.71 -37.29 11.61
CA SER A 188 -8.91 -37.92 12.92
C SER A 188 -10.37 -38.35 13.21
N HIS A 189 -11.32 -38.05 12.32
CA HIS A 189 -12.75 -38.28 12.52
C HIS A 189 -13.37 -39.31 11.56
N ASP A 190 -12.56 -40.03 10.79
CA ASP A 190 -12.94 -41.23 10.03
C ASP A 190 -12.43 -42.50 10.74
#